data_AF-A0A8J3Q1Z5-F1
#
_entry.id   AF-A0A8J3Q1Z5-F1
#
_cell.length_a   1.000
_cell.length_b   1.000
_cell.length_c   1.000
_cell.angle_alpha   90.00
_cell.angle_beta   90.00
_cell.angle_gamma   90.00
#
_symmetry.space_group_name_H-M   'P 1'
#
loop_
_entity.id
_entity.type
_entity.pdbx_description
1 polymer ?
#
loop_
_entity_poly.entity_id
_entity_poly.type
_entity_poly.pdbx_seq_one_letter_code
_entity_poly.pdbx_strand_id
1 'polypeptide(L)'
;MLRAYRERMWDLDVVERAEAIVRESRRQQVSQALEETLTRLDEAVQAANNAHDGTDVVAMIDAEQQLCAAQHVAQTLLRRHLDETRAADQVQAAYSAHRNEVSQRIKSIEIMLARQRITGL
;
A
#
# COMPACT_ATOMS: atom_id res chain seq x y z
N MET A 1 -14.33 -25.06 -22.01
CA MET A 1 -13.39 -23.94 -22.20
C MET A 1 -13.93 -22.62 -21.63
N LEU A 2 -15.10 -22.11 -22.07
CA LEU A 2 -15.68 -20.87 -21.55
C LEU A 2 -15.95 -20.88 -20.03
N ARG A 3 -16.46 -22.00 -19.50
CA ARG A 3 -16.72 -22.20 -18.06
C ARG A 3 -15.45 -22.01 -17.21
N ALA A 4 -14.34 -22.62 -17.63
CA ALA A 4 -13.06 -22.51 -16.92
C ALA A 4 -12.52 -21.06 -16.88
N TYR A 5 -12.74 -20.27 -17.95
CA TYR A 5 -12.37 -18.85 -17.94
C TYR A 5 -13.29 -18.00 -17.05
N ARG A 6 -14.59 -18.32 -16.97
CA ARG A 6 -15.52 -17.65 -16.06
C ARG A 6 -15.24 -17.97 -14.58
N GLU A 7 -14.91 -19.22 -14.27
CA GLU A 7 -14.44 -19.61 -12.93
C GLU A 7 -13.15 -18.85 -12.57
N ARG A 8 -12.19 -18.77 -13.50
CA ARG A 8 -10.96 -17.99 -13.30
C ARG A 8 -11.21 -16.48 -13.10
N MET A 9 -12.21 -15.89 -13.76
CA MET A 9 -12.63 -14.51 -13.50
C MET A 9 -13.24 -14.33 -12.11
N TRP A 10 -14.01 -15.30 -11.64
CA TRP A 10 -14.57 -15.25 -10.28
C TRP A 10 -13.46 -15.30 -9.23
N ASP A 11 -12.50 -16.23 -9.39
CA ASP A 11 -11.36 -16.34 -8.48
C ASP A 11 -10.56 -15.04 -8.42
N LEU A 12 -10.38 -14.41 -9.59
CA LEU A 12 -9.83 -13.07 -9.67
C LEU A 12 -10.68 -12.06 -8.89
N ASP A 13 -11.98 -11.95 -9.13
CA ASP A 13 -12.82 -10.98 -8.40
C ASP A 13 -12.76 -11.16 -6.86
N VAL A 14 -12.60 -12.39 -6.36
CA VAL A 14 -12.38 -12.67 -4.93
C VAL A 14 -11.02 -12.17 -4.45
N VAL A 15 -9.95 -12.46 -5.20
CA VAL A 15 -8.59 -11.99 -4.88
C VAL A 15 -8.52 -10.46 -4.87
N GLU A 16 -9.17 -9.79 -5.82
CA GLU A 16 -9.21 -8.33 -5.90
C GLU A 16 -9.89 -7.71 -4.66
N ARG A 17 -10.99 -8.29 -4.20
CA ARG A 17 -11.68 -7.83 -2.99
C ARG A 17 -10.84 -8.08 -1.74
N ALA A 18 -10.22 -9.26 -1.62
CA ALA A 18 -9.35 -9.58 -0.50
C ALA A 18 -8.15 -8.62 -0.45
N GLU A 19 -7.53 -8.34 -1.60
CA GLU A 19 -6.42 -7.40 -1.72
C GLU A 19 -6.84 -5.97 -1.37
N ALA A 20 -8.01 -5.51 -1.82
CA ALA A 20 -8.56 -4.20 -1.44
C ALA A 20 -8.75 -4.07 0.09
N ILE A 21 -9.28 -5.11 0.75
CA ILE A 21 -9.48 -5.12 2.22
C ILE A 21 -8.13 -5.06 2.95
N VAL A 22 -7.17 -5.89 2.54
CA VAL A 22 -5.83 -5.93 3.15
C VAL A 22 -5.13 -4.58 2.97
N ARG A 23 -5.25 -3.97 1.80
CA ARG A 23 -4.66 -2.67 1.48
C ARG A 23 -5.26 -1.55 2.32
N GLU A 24 -6.57 -1.53 2.48
CA GLU A 24 -7.24 -0.53 3.31
C GLU A 24 -6.84 -0.68 4.79
N SER A 25 -6.85 -1.89 5.32
CA SER A 25 -6.40 -2.17 6.68
C SER A 25 -4.94 -1.72 6.91
N ARG A 26 -4.06 -2.00 5.94
CA ARG A 26 -2.65 -1.60 6.03
C ARG A 26 -2.47 -0.09 5.93
N ARG A 27 -3.24 0.60 5.09
CA ARG A 27 -3.24 2.09 5.04
C ARG A 27 -3.61 2.69 6.38
N GLN A 28 -4.65 2.17 7.04
CA GLN A 28 -5.08 2.65 8.35
C GLN A 28 -4.00 2.44 9.41
N GLN A 29 -3.38 1.26 9.47
CA GLN A 29 -2.28 0.97 10.40
C GLN A 29 -1.08 1.90 10.19
N VAL A 30 -0.70 2.17 8.93
CA VAL A 30 0.42 3.07 8.65
C VAL A 30 0.08 4.52 8.95
N SER A 31 -1.17 4.97 8.68
CA SER A 31 -1.62 6.31 9.06
C SER A 31 -1.49 6.53 10.57
N GLN A 32 -1.94 5.55 11.37
CA GLN A 32 -1.82 5.61 12.83
C GLN A 32 -0.35 5.64 13.27
N ALA A 33 0.50 4.77 12.71
CA ALA A 33 1.92 4.76 13.04
C ALA A 33 2.64 6.06 12.65
N LEU A 34 2.23 6.70 11.55
CA LEU A 34 2.75 8.01 11.13
C LEU A 34 2.31 9.10 12.10
N GLU A 35 1.05 9.14 12.50
CA GLU A 35 0.53 10.09 13.49
C GLU A 35 1.28 9.98 14.82
N GLU A 36 1.42 8.76 15.38
CA GLU A 36 2.17 8.53 16.61
C GLU A 36 3.63 8.98 16.51
N THR A 37 4.24 8.77 15.34
CA THR A 37 5.64 9.15 15.12
C THR A 37 5.81 10.66 14.96
N LEU A 38 4.85 11.34 14.32
CA LEU A 38 4.82 12.80 14.23
C LEU A 38 4.68 13.41 15.62
N THR A 39 3.77 12.91 16.46
CA THR A 39 3.62 13.37 17.84
C THR A 39 4.92 13.22 18.63
N ARG A 40 5.60 12.06 18.53
CA ARG A 40 6.91 11.86 19.18
C ARG A 40 8.00 12.79 18.67
N LEU A 41 7.98 13.10 17.37
CA LEU A 41 8.93 14.04 16.78
C LEU A 41 8.68 15.46 17.29
N ASP A 42 7.42 15.88 17.35
CA ASP A 42 7.04 17.19 17.89
C ASP A 42 7.40 17.33 19.37
N GLU A 43 7.18 16.29 20.18
CA GLU A 43 7.59 16.23 21.57
C GLU A 43 9.12 16.36 21.72
N ALA A 44 9.89 15.64 20.88
CA ALA A 44 11.34 15.70 20.91
C ALA A 44 11.88 17.07 20.44
N VAL A 45 11.26 17.69 19.44
CA VAL A 45 11.58 19.07 19.01
C VAL A 45 11.31 20.05 20.13
N GLN A 46 10.16 19.93 20.81
CA GLN A 46 9.82 20.81 21.92
C GLN A 46 10.80 20.64 23.09
N ALA A 47 11.19 19.40 23.40
CA ALA A 47 12.19 19.10 24.43
C ALA A 47 13.55 19.72 24.08
N ALA A 48 13.99 19.61 22.83
CA ALA A 48 15.24 20.21 22.35
C ALA A 48 15.21 21.74 22.45
N ASN A 49 14.11 22.38 22.03
CA ASN A 49 13.93 23.83 22.15
C ASN A 49 13.98 24.28 23.61
N ASN A 50 13.23 23.61 24.50
CA ASN A 50 13.21 23.94 25.93
C ASN A 50 14.60 23.74 26.58
N ALA A 51 15.35 22.72 26.16
CA ALA A 51 16.70 22.49 26.65
C ALA A 51 17.68 23.57 26.17
N HIS A 52 17.51 24.06 24.93
CA HIS A 52 18.29 25.16 24.35
C HIS A 52 18.03 26.51 25.03
N ASP A 53 16.80 26.74 25.48
CA ASP A 53 16.46 27.91 26.31
C ASP A 53 17.08 27.83 27.72
N GLY A 54 17.42 26.61 28.15
CA GLY A 54 18.18 26.35 29.36
C GLY A 54 19.68 26.57 29.19
N THR A 55 20.41 26.67 30.31
CA THR A 55 21.88 26.77 30.34
C THR A 55 22.57 25.44 30.65
N ASP A 56 21.81 24.36 30.79
CA ASP A 56 22.34 23.02 31.09
C ASP A 56 22.73 22.27 29.81
N VAL A 57 24.04 22.24 29.54
CA VAL A 57 24.63 21.56 28.37
C VAL A 57 24.35 20.06 28.37
N VAL A 58 24.22 19.41 29.53
CA VAL A 58 23.91 17.97 29.58
C VAL A 58 22.48 17.73 29.10
N ALA A 59 21.53 18.54 29.57
CA ALA A 59 20.14 18.48 29.12
C ALA A 59 20.00 18.76 27.61
N MET A 60 20.79 19.70 27.06
CA MET A 60 20.83 19.97 25.63
C MET A 60 21.32 18.75 24.82
N ILE A 61 22.41 18.11 25.25
CA ILE A 61 22.94 16.91 24.57
C ILE A 61 21.92 15.77 24.60
N ASP A 62 21.29 15.52 25.74
CA ASP A 62 20.29 14.45 25.88
C ASP A 62 19.07 14.72 24.99
N ALA A 63 18.61 15.97 24.92
CA ALA A 63 17.48 16.35 24.07
C ALA A 63 17.79 16.23 22.57
N GLU A 64 18.99 16.62 22.14
CA GLU A 64 19.46 16.43 20.75
C GLU A 64 19.58 14.96 20.37
N GLN A 65 20.05 14.10 21.29
CA GLN A 65 20.08 12.65 21.07
C GLN A 65 18.68 12.07 20.88
N GLN A 66 17.72 12.50 21.71
CA GLN A 66 16.32 12.08 21.60
C GLN A 66 15.68 12.56 20.29
N LEU A 67 15.93 13.80 19.89
CA LEU A 67 15.47 14.34 18.61
C LEU A 67 16.06 13.56 17.43
N CYS A 68 17.35 13.27 17.44
CA CYS A 68 18.00 12.48 16.40
C CYS A 68 17.42 11.06 16.31
N ALA A 69 17.17 10.41 17.46
CA ALA A 69 16.54 9.10 17.51
C ALA A 69 15.10 9.13 16.94
N ALA A 70 14.29 10.13 17.31
CA ALA A 70 12.95 10.32 16.79
C ALA A 70 12.95 10.56 15.27
N GLN A 71 13.86 11.40 14.77
CA GLN A 71 14.05 11.64 13.34
C GLN A 71 14.42 10.36 12.58
N HIS A 72 15.32 9.54 13.13
CA HIS A 72 15.73 8.29 12.50
C HIS A 72 14.55 7.29 12.38
N VAL A 73 13.74 7.18 13.43
CA VAL A 73 12.53 6.35 13.43
C VAL A 73 11.52 6.86 12.39
N ALA A 74 11.27 8.18 12.36
CA ALA A 74 10.37 8.81 11.40
C ALA A 74 10.80 8.57 9.95
N GLN A 75 12.08 8.77 9.64
CA GLN A 75 12.63 8.54 8.31
C GLN A 75 12.54 7.06 7.89
N THR A 76 12.79 6.14 8.82
CA THR A 76 12.71 4.70 8.57
C THR A 76 11.28 4.26 8.26
N LEU A 77 10.31 4.74 9.05
CA LEU A 77 8.89 4.46 8.83
C LEU A 77 8.40 5.06 7.51
N LEU A 78 8.80 6.29 7.19
CA LEU A 78 8.45 6.94 5.92
C LEU A 78 8.99 6.14 4.73
N ARG A 79 10.27 5.74 4.75
CA ARG A 79 10.87 4.93 3.68
C ARG A 79 10.13 3.61 3.51
N ARG A 80 9.91 2.89 4.61
CA ARG A 80 9.18 1.62 4.58
C ARG A 80 7.78 1.78 4.01
N HIS A 81 7.06 2.84 4.39
CA HIS A 81 5.73 3.13 3.86
C HIS A 81 5.75 3.42 2.35
N LEU A 82 6.70 4.21 1.87
CA LEU A 82 6.85 4.51 0.46
C LEU A 82 7.17 3.26 -0.36
N ASP A 83 8.06 2.39 0.14
CA ASP A 83 8.42 1.14 -0.52
C ASP A 83 7.24 0.15 -0.56
N GLU A 84 6.50 0.02 0.55
CA GLU A 84 5.30 -0.81 0.62
C GLU A 84 4.19 -0.29 -0.32
N THR A 85 4.02 1.03 -0.42
CA THR A 85 3.04 1.65 -1.34
C THR A 85 3.42 1.38 -2.79
N ARG A 86 4.70 1.56 -3.16
CA ARG A 86 5.18 1.25 -4.51
C ARG A 86 4.99 -0.22 -4.86
N ALA A 87 5.30 -1.13 -3.93
CA ALA A 87 5.11 -2.56 -4.14
C ALA A 87 3.63 -2.91 -4.32
N ALA A 88 2.73 -2.31 -3.53
CA ALA A 88 1.30 -2.50 -3.67
C ALA A 88 0.78 -2.01 -5.04
N ASP A 89 1.22 -0.83 -5.49
CA ASP A 89 0.83 -0.27 -6.79
C ASP A 89 1.29 -1.16 -7.95
N GLN A 90 2.49 -1.73 -7.87
CA GLN A 90 3.02 -2.68 -8.87
C GLN A 90 2.18 -3.96 -8.93
N VAL A 91 1.82 -4.52 -7.77
CA VAL A 91 0.96 -5.71 -7.68
C VAL A 91 -0.41 -5.42 -8.28
N GLN A 92 -1.02 -4.27 -7.95
CA GLN A 92 -2.31 -3.87 -8.49
C GLN A 92 -2.25 -3.69 -10.02
N ALA A 93 -1.19 -3.09 -10.55
CA ALA A 93 -1.01 -2.91 -11.99
C ALA A 93 -0.92 -4.26 -12.72
N ALA A 94 -0.08 -5.18 -12.21
CA ALA A 94 0.06 -6.53 -12.78
C ALA A 94 -1.26 -7.30 -12.73
N TYR A 95 -1.98 -7.19 -11.63
CA TYR A 95 -3.27 -7.82 -11.43
C TYR A 95 -4.33 -7.32 -12.42
N SER A 96 -4.43 -5.99 -12.56
CA SER A 96 -5.36 -5.33 -13.47
C SER A 96 -5.08 -5.71 -14.93
N ALA A 97 -3.80 -5.84 -15.29
CA ALA A 97 -3.38 -6.33 -16.61
C ALA A 97 -3.85 -7.77 -16.86
N HIS A 98 -3.68 -8.67 -15.89
CA HIS A 98 -4.11 -10.06 -16.03
C HIS A 98 -5.63 -10.19 -16.15
N ARG A 99 -6.39 -9.41 -15.36
CA ARG A 99 -7.85 -9.36 -15.44
C ARG A 99 -8.33 -8.91 -16.83
N ASN A 100 -7.69 -7.88 -17.39
CA ASN A 100 -7.99 -7.41 -18.74
C ASN A 100 -7.74 -8.48 -19.80
N GLU A 101 -6.62 -9.20 -19.69
CA GLU A 101 -6.29 -10.30 -20.61
C GLU A 101 -7.35 -11.41 -20.57
N VAL A 102 -7.73 -11.87 -19.38
CA VAL A 102 -8.74 -12.93 -19.20
C VAL A 102 -10.11 -12.46 -19.74
N SER A 103 -10.50 -11.22 -19.45
CA SER A 103 -11.75 -10.63 -19.96
C SER A 103 -11.78 -10.56 -21.48
N GLN A 104 -10.67 -10.16 -22.13
CA GLN A 104 -10.55 -10.15 -23.58
C GLN A 104 -10.66 -11.56 -24.18
N ARG A 105 -10.02 -12.57 -23.56
CA ARG A 105 -10.13 -13.96 -24.00
C ARG A 105 -11.56 -14.49 -23.90
N ILE A 106 -12.28 -14.18 -22.82
CA ILE A 106 -13.71 -14.55 -22.69
C ILE A 106 -14.53 -13.95 -23.83
N LYS A 107 -14.39 -12.65 -24.08
CA LYS A 107 -15.10 -11.96 -25.17
C LYS A 107 -14.81 -12.58 -26.53
N SER A 108 -13.54 -12.93 -26.79
CA SER A 108 -13.15 -13.59 -28.04
C SER A 108 -13.84 -14.94 -28.22
N ILE A 109 -13.89 -15.78 -27.18
CA ILE A 109 -14.58 -17.08 -27.21
C ILE A 109 -16.09 -16.88 -27.40
N GLU A 110 -16.71 -15.90 -26.75
CA GLU A 110 -18.14 -15.59 -26.91
C GLU A 110 -18.48 -15.18 -28.35
N ILE A 111 -17.64 -14.35 -28.98
CA ILE A 111 -17.79 -13.96 -30.39
C ILE A 111 -17.65 -15.19 -31.31
N MET A 112 -16.68 -16.06 -31.07
CA MET A 112 -16.49 -17.29 -31.85
C MET A 112 -17.71 -18.22 -31.76
N LEU A 113 -18.23 -18.44 -30.55
CA LEU A 113 -19.43 -19.26 -30.33
C LEU A 113 -20.67 -18.66 -31.00
N ALA A 114 -20.83 -17.33 -30.95
CA ALA A 114 -21.92 -16.65 -31.62
C ALA A 114 -21.83 -16.80 -33.16
N ARG A 115 -20.63 -16.68 -33.73
CA ARG A 115 -20.40 -16.89 -35.17
C ARG A 115 -20.72 -18.31 -35.60
N GLN A 116 -20.28 -19.33 -34.85
CA GLN A 116 -20.59 -20.74 -35.14
C GLN A 116 -22.11 -21.00 -35.15
N ARG A 117 -22.85 -20.44 -34.19
CA ARG A 117 -24.31 -20.53 -34.13
C ARG A 117 -25.01 -19.91 -35.34
N ILE A 118 -24.45 -18.86 -35.93
CA ILE A 118 -25.02 -18.17 -37.10
C ILE A 118 -24.71 -18.94 -38.39
N THR A 119 -23.55 -19.59 -38.49
CA THR A 119 -23.10 -20.29 -39.70
C THR A 119 -23.63 -21.72 -39.85
N GLY A 120 -24.36 -22.26 -38.87
CA GLY A 120 -25.09 -23.54 -39.02
C GLY A 120 -24.21 -24.77 -39.27
N LEU A 121 -23.04 -24.84 -38.63
CA LEU A 121 -22.35 -26.12 -38.38
C LEU A 121 -22.82 -26.72 -37.06
#